data_AF-A0A820WNI2-F1
#
_entry.id   AF-A0A820WNI2-F1
#
_cell.length_a   1.000
_cell.length_b   1.000
_cell.length_c   1.000
_cell.angle_alpha   90.00
_cell.angle_beta   90.00
_cell.angle_gamma   90.00
#
_symmetry.space_group_name_H-M   'P 1'
#
loop_
_entity.id
_entity.type
_entity.pdbx_description
1 polymer ?
#
loop_
_entity_poly.entity_id
_entity_poly.type
_entity_poly.pdbx_seq_one_letter_code
_entity_poly.pdbx_strand_id
1 'polypeptide(L)'
;MTSRPPTAQRRDSVTVHPFPNPSMVSIVLGAQWGDEGKGKLVDLLASDADIVCRCQGGNNAGHSVLANGIEYDFHMLPSGFHLDNCVNIIGNGCVVNLPELVEEIQKNESRGVKNWSQRLLISDRAHLVFDFHKQTDGLIERGRGNRR
;
A
#
# COMPACT_ATOMS: atom_id res chain seq x y z
N MET A 1 20.94 -20.31 -26.28
CA MET A 1 19.50 -20.57 -26.51
C MET A 1 18.89 -20.97 -25.17
N THR A 2 18.41 -20.01 -24.39
CA THR A 2 17.74 -20.27 -23.10
C THR A 2 16.30 -19.81 -23.24
N SER A 3 15.39 -20.78 -23.39
CA SER A 3 13.96 -20.56 -23.58
C SER A 3 13.35 -19.86 -22.36
N ARG A 4 12.59 -18.78 -22.60
CA ARG A 4 11.75 -18.13 -21.58
C ARG A 4 10.75 -19.14 -20.99
N PRO A 5 10.42 -19.05 -19.69
CA PRO A 5 9.34 -19.85 -19.12
C PRO A 5 8.00 -19.44 -19.74
N PRO A 6 6.99 -20.33 -19.74
CA PRO A 6 5.73 -20.09 -20.41
C PRO A 6 4.96 -19.00 -19.67
N THR A 7 4.62 -17.93 -20.37
CA THR A 7 3.69 -16.90 -19.91
C THR A 7 2.36 -17.58 -19.55
N ALA A 8 1.91 -17.44 -18.31
CA ALA A 8 0.59 -17.89 -17.91
C ALA A 8 -0.45 -17.29 -18.87
N GLN A 9 -1.27 -18.15 -19.47
CA GLN A 9 -2.34 -17.72 -20.36
C GLN A 9 -3.26 -16.75 -19.60
N ARG A 10 -3.17 -15.46 -19.95
CA ARG A 10 -4.17 -14.47 -19.56
C ARG A 10 -5.52 -15.00 -20.04
N ARG A 11 -6.46 -15.17 -19.12
CA ARG A 11 -7.82 -15.58 -19.46
C ARG A 11 -8.41 -14.52 -20.37
N ASP A 12 -8.70 -14.89 -21.61
CA ASP A 12 -9.47 -14.10 -22.57
C ASP A 12 -10.95 -14.07 -22.14
N SER A 13 -11.24 -13.52 -20.96
CA SER A 13 -12.56 -13.03 -20.65
C SER A 13 -12.58 -11.57 -21.08
N VAL A 14 -13.42 -11.23 -22.05
CA VAL A 14 -13.68 -9.85 -22.49
C VAL A 14 -14.39 -9.13 -21.36
N THR A 15 -13.64 -8.73 -20.33
CA THR A 15 -14.02 -7.67 -19.42
C THR A 15 -13.68 -6.37 -20.13
N VAL A 16 -14.71 -5.56 -20.40
CA VAL A 16 -14.53 -4.18 -20.84
C VAL A 16 -13.89 -3.44 -19.66
N HIS A 17 -12.55 -3.41 -19.61
CA HIS A 17 -11.86 -2.61 -18.61
C HIS A 17 -12.13 -1.14 -18.96
N PRO A 18 -12.65 -0.33 -18.03
CA PRO A 18 -12.96 1.08 -18.28
C PRO A 18 -11.72 1.94 -18.53
N PHE A 19 -10.52 1.35 -18.45
CA PHE A 19 -9.24 2.00 -18.67
C PHE A 19 -8.46 1.26 -19.76
N PRO A 20 -7.72 1.98 -20.62
CA PRO A 20 -6.83 1.36 -21.60
C PRO A 20 -5.85 0.42 -20.88
N ASN A 21 -5.48 -0.70 -21.51
CA ASN A 21 -4.54 -1.69 -20.96
C ASN A 21 -3.37 -0.95 -20.29
N PRO A 22 -3.26 -0.99 -18.95
CA PRO A 22 -2.23 -0.25 -18.26
C PRO A 22 -0.86 -0.70 -18.79
N SER A 23 0.07 0.24 -18.96
CA SER A 23 1.46 -0.10 -19.16
C SER A 23 1.91 -1.06 -18.06
N MET A 24 2.93 -1.89 -18.35
CA MET A 24 3.47 -2.90 -17.43
C MET A 24 3.68 -2.36 -16.00
N VAL A 25 3.97 -1.06 -15.87
CA VAL A 25 3.96 -0.33 -14.60
C VAL A 25 3.00 0.85 -14.71
N SER A 26 2.11 0.99 -13.74
CA SER A 26 1.18 2.13 -13.60
C SER A 26 1.42 2.83 -12.27
N ILE A 27 1.23 4.16 -12.24
CA ILE A 27 1.47 4.98 -11.06
C ILE A 27 0.22 5.81 -10.76
N VAL A 28 -0.26 5.73 -9.52
CA VAL A 28 -1.31 6.60 -9.00
C VAL A 28 -0.65 7.67 -8.11
N LEU A 29 -0.75 8.94 -8.53
CA LEU A 29 -0.14 10.08 -7.85
C LEU A 29 -1.21 11.13 -7.49
N GLY A 30 -0.99 11.84 -6.38
CA GLY A 30 -1.79 12.99 -6.01
C GLY A 30 -1.38 14.20 -6.82
N ALA A 31 -2.36 14.98 -7.28
CA ALA A 31 -2.11 16.19 -8.06
C ALA A 31 -2.24 17.47 -7.21
N GLN A 32 -2.66 17.36 -5.95
CA GLN A 32 -2.96 18.47 -5.06
C GLN A 32 -2.25 18.27 -3.71
N TRP A 33 -2.89 18.61 -2.59
CA TRP A 33 -2.34 18.59 -1.23
C TRP A 33 -2.87 17.42 -0.39
N GLY A 34 -3.06 16.25 -0.99
CA GLY A 34 -3.53 15.07 -0.28
C GLY A 34 -5.04 14.87 -0.35
N ASP A 35 -5.50 13.75 0.23
CA ASP A 35 -6.90 13.35 0.33
C ASP A 35 -7.72 13.31 -0.97
N GLU A 36 -7.07 13.16 -2.12
CA GLU A 36 -7.74 13.10 -3.44
C GLU A 36 -8.44 11.75 -3.71
N GLY A 37 -8.48 10.84 -2.73
CA GLY A 37 -9.10 9.51 -2.90
C GLY A 37 -8.24 8.48 -3.63
N LYS A 38 -6.91 8.66 -3.66
CA LYS A 38 -5.94 7.76 -4.32
C LYS A 38 -6.11 6.30 -3.92
N GLY A 39 -6.32 6.02 -2.63
CA GLY A 39 -6.46 4.66 -2.12
C GLY A 39 -7.61 3.91 -2.78
N LYS A 40 -8.74 4.58 -3.07
CA LYS A 40 -9.88 3.99 -3.78
C LYS A 40 -9.55 3.65 -5.23
N LEU A 41 -8.78 4.50 -5.91
CA LEU A 41 -8.34 4.23 -7.28
C LEU A 41 -7.32 3.09 -7.31
N VAL A 42 -6.37 3.06 -6.38
CA VAL A 42 -5.40 1.96 -6.26
C VAL A 42 -6.12 0.64 -5.98
N ASP A 43 -7.11 0.63 -5.08
CA ASP A 43 -7.94 -0.54 -4.81
C ASP A 43 -8.63 -1.08 -6.07
N LEU A 44 -9.27 -0.20 -6.85
CA LEU A 44 -9.89 -0.56 -8.12
C LEU A 44 -8.88 -1.20 -9.09
N LEU A 45 -7.69 -0.61 -9.23
CA LEU A 45 -6.63 -1.09 -10.12
C LEU A 45 -5.91 -2.34 -9.61
N ALA A 46 -5.88 -2.55 -8.29
CA ALA A 46 -5.18 -3.66 -7.66
C ALA A 46 -5.81 -5.02 -8.01
N SER A 47 -7.10 -5.04 -8.35
CA SER A 47 -7.80 -6.26 -8.81
C SER A 47 -7.19 -6.90 -10.06
N ASP A 48 -6.55 -6.09 -10.91
CA ASP A 48 -5.91 -6.52 -12.16
C ASP A 48 -4.36 -6.52 -12.06
N ALA A 49 -3.80 -6.22 -10.89
CA ALA A 49 -2.36 -6.05 -10.68
C ALA A 49 -1.72 -7.24 -9.95
N ASP A 50 -0.63 -7.77 -10.50
CA ASP A 50 0.17 -8.81 -9.84
C ASP A 50 0.91 -8.27 -8.59
N ILE A 51 1.28 -6.98 -8.62
CA ILE A 51 2.08 -6.32 -7.58
C ILE A 51 1.50 -4.93 -7.30
N VAL A 52 1.34 -4.61 -6.01
CA VAL A 52 1.04 -3.25 -5.54
C VAL A 52 2.16 -2.79 -4.59
N CYS A 53 2.74 -1.64 -4.89
CA CYS A 53 3.91 -1.12 -4.18
C CYS A 53 3.64 0.27 -3.62
N ARG A 54 4.04 0.49 -2.37
CA ARG A 54 4.21 1.83 -1.79
C ARG A 54 5.67 2.24 -1.91
N CYS A 55 5.93 3.36 -2.59
CA CYS A 55 7.29 3.82 -2.86
C CYS A 55 7.81 4.91 -1.91
N GLN A 56 6.93 5.68 -1.25
CA GLN A 56 7.33 6.77 -0.34
C GLN A 56 6.35 6.97 0.82
N GLY A 57 6.76 7.80 1.78
CA GLY A 57 5.95 8.21 2.92
C GLY A 57 5.98 7.22 4.07
N GLY A 58 5.07 7.38 5.02
CA GLY A 58 4.91 6.49 6.16
C GLY A 58 3.44 6.20 6.45
N ASN A 59 3.13 5.96 7.70
CA ASN A 59 1.80 5.76 8.28
C ASN A 59 0.94 7.04 8.37
N ASN A 60 1.35 8.14 7.73
CA ASN A 60 0.67 9.43 7.75
C ASN A 60 -0.54 9.50 6.79
N ALA A 61 -0.60 8.60 5.81
CA ALA A 61 -1.76 8.42 4.95
C ALA A 61 -2.65 7.32 5.52
N GLY A 62 -3.95 7.38 5.21
CA GLY A 62 -4.90 6.32 5.50
C GLY A 62 -5.84 6.13 4.32
N HIS A 63 -6.26 4.89 4.08
CA HIS A 63 -7.39 4.62 3.20
C HIS A 63 -8.15 3.40 3.68
N SER A 64 -9.47 3.51 3.65
CA SER A 64 -10.38 2.43 4.01
C SER A 64 -10.95 1.79 2.75
N VAL A 65 -11.06 0.46 2.77
CA VAL A 65 -11.60 -0.35 1.68
C VAL A 65 -12.76 -1.17 2.22
N LEU A 66 -13.90 -1.16 1.55
CA LEU A 66 -15.02 -2.04 1.86
C LEU A 66 -15.10 -3.12 0.76
N ALA A 67 -14.63 -4.33 1.08
CA ALA A 67 -14.63 -5.45 0.15
C ALA A 67 -15.44 -6.61 0.72
N ASN A 68 -16.43 -7.09 -0.03
CA ASN A 68 -17.32 -8.20 0.37
C ASN A 68 -17.99 -8.00 1.75
N GLY A 69 -18.34 -6.75 2.09
CA GLY A 69 -18.94 -6.41 3.38
C GLY A 69 -17.96 -6.35 4.55
N ILE A 70 -16.66 -6.51 4.31
CA ILE A 70 -15.60 -6.39 5.31
C ILE A 70 -14.86 -5.07 5.09
N GLU A 71 -14.74 -4.28 6.14
CA GLU A 71 -14.00 -3.03 6.13
C GLU A 71 -12.53 -3.29 6.49
N TYR A 72 -11.62 -2.88 5.62
CA TYR A 72 -10.18 -2.88 5.83
C TYR A 72 -9.69 -1.44 5.93
N ASP A 73 -8.66 -1.24 6.74
CA ASP A 73 -8.10 0.07 7.02
C ASP A 73 -6.59 0.00 6.93
N PHE A 74 -6.03 0.80 6.03
CA PHE A 74 -4.65 0.68 5.58
C PHE A 74 -3.92 2.01 5.69
N HIS A 75 -2.87 2.03 6.50
CA HIS A 75 -2.00 3.17 6.75
C HIS A 75 -0.64 2.99 6.11
N MET A 76 0.07 1.91 6.46
CA MET A 76 1.38 1.57 5.91
C MET A 76 1.26 0.51 4.82
N LEU A 77 0.32 -0.42 4.96
CA LEU A 77 0.12 -1.50 4.01
C LEU A 77 -0.39 -0.96 2.65
N PRO A 78 0.09 -1.52 1.53
CA PRO A 78 -0.48 -1.19 0.22
C PRO A 78 -1.94 -1.67 0.09
N SER A 79 -2.76 -0.98 -0.72
CA SER A 79 -4.21 -1.24 -0.84
C SER A 79 -4.55 -2.67 -1.27
N GLY A 80 -3.66 -3.32 -2.04
CA GLY A 80 -3.82 -4.69 -2.49
C GLY A 80 -3.63 -5.76 -1.40
N PHE A 81 -3.43 -5.38 -0.13
CA PHE A 81 -3.10 -6.32 0.94
C PHE A 81 -4.20 -7.36 1.19
N HIS A 82 -5.46 -6.95 1.06
CA HIS A 82 -6.63 -7.82 1.21
C HIS A 82 -6.87 -8.77 0.02
N LEU A 83 -6.16 -8.61 -1.10
CA LEU A 83 -6.30 -9.46 -2.28
C LEU A 83 -5.33 -10.64 -2.22
N ASP A 84 -5.84 -11.86 -2.37
CA ASP A 84 -5.04 -13.09 -2.27
C ASP A 84 -4.01 -13.25 -3.39
N ASN A 85 -4.28 -12.67 -4.57
CA ASN A 85 -3.42 -12.81 -5.76
C ASN A 85 -2.40 -11.67 -5.92
N CYS A 86 -2.33 -10.74 -4.96
CA CYS A 86 -1.50 -9.55 -5.07
C CYS A 86 -0.29 -9.62 -4.12
N VAL A 87 0.91 -9.41 -4.67
CA VAL A 87 2.13 -9.17 -3.89
C VAL A 87 2.20 -7.71 -3.48
N ASN A 88 2.41 -7.46 -2.21
CA ASN A 88 2.39 -6.15 -1.58
C ASN A 88 3.81 -5.77 -1.18
N ILE A 89 4.30 -4.63 -1.67
CA ILE A 89 5.67 -4.18 -1.43
C ILE A 89 5.69 -2.86 -0.67
N ILE A 90 6.44 -2.80 0.42
CA ILE A 90 6.88 -1.57 1.07
C ILE A 90 8.29 -1.26 0.57
N GLY A 91 8.40 -0.27 -0.31
CA GLY A 91 9.64 0.11 -0.99
C GLY A 91 10.63 0.86 -0.09
N ASN A 92 11.87 1.00 -0.57
CA ASN A 92 12.98 1.60 0.16
C ASN A 92 12.82 3.10 0.48
N GLY A 93 11.94 3.81 -0.24
CA GLY A 93 11.64 5.22 0.03
C GLY A 93 10.66 5.44 1.17
N CYS A 94 10.17 4.38 1.80
CA CYS A 94 9.26 4.45 2.93
C CYS A 94 10.00 4.64 4.27
N VAL A 95 9.30 5.27 5.21
CA VAL A 95 9.68 5.35 6.63
C VAL A 95 8.67 4.53 7.44
N VAL A 96 9.13 3.45 8.08
CA VAL A 96 8.28 2.40 8.67
C VAL A 96 8.29 2.51 10.20
N ASN A 97 7.12 2.69 10.81
CA ASN A 97 6.96 2.45 12.23
C ASN A 97 6.58 0.97 12.44
N LEU A 98 7.48 0.18 13.04
CA LEU A 98 7.29 -1.27 13.19
C LEU A 98 6.11 -1.64 14.11
N PRO A 99 5.94 -1.05 15.30
CA PRO A 99 4.79 -1.36 16.16
C PRO A 99 3.46 -1.16 15.45
N GLU A 100 3.26 0.00 14.82
CA GLU A 100 1.99 0.30 14.12
C GLU A 100 1.78 -0.59 12.89
N LEU A 101 2.84 -0.92 12.14
CA LEU A 101 2.73 -1.87 11.03
C LEU A 101 2.27 -3.25 11.52
N VAL A 102 2.81 -3.73 12.64
CA VAL A 102 2.40 -5.02 13.23
C VAL A 102 0.95 -4.97 13.71
N GLU A 103 0.55 -3.90 14.38
CA GLU A 103 -0.84 -3.69 14.80
C GLU A 103 -1.80 -3.65 13.60
N GLU A 104 -1.43 -2.95 12.53
CA GLU A 104 -2.20 -2.87 11.29
C GLU A 104 -2.35 -4.25 10.62
N ILE A 105 -1.28 -5.05 10.59
CA ILE A 105 -1.33 -6.43 10.07
C ILE A 105 -2.28 -7.28 10.92
N GLN A 106 -2.15 -7.27 12.25
CA GLN A 106 -2.98 -8.05 13.16
C GLN A 106 -4.47 -7.66 13.06
N LYS A 107 -4.76 -6.36 12.97
CA LYS A 107 -6.12 -5.84 12.77
C LYS A 107 -6.74 -6.39 11.49
N ASN A 108 -6.01 -6.35 10.38
CA ASN A 108 -6.52 -6.84 9.09
C ASN A 108 -6.56 -8.38 9.00
N GLU A 109 -5.63 -9.09 9.64
CA GLU A 109 -5.67 -10.55 9.78
C GLU A 109 -6.90 -11.01 10.55
N SER A 110 -7.25 -10.32 11.65
CA SER A 110 -8.47 -10.61 12.43
C SER A 110 -9.77 -10.43 11.63
N ARG A 111 -9.71 -9.64 10.55
CA ARG A 111 -10.81 -9.35 9.62
C ARG A 111 -10.86 -10.32 8.44
N GLY A 112 -9.94 -11.27 8.36
CA GLY A 112 -9.97 -12.36 7.39
C GLY A 112 -8.89 -12.32 6.32
N VAL A 113 -7.93 -11.39 6.37
CA VAL A 113 -6.76 -11.44 5.48
C VAL A 113 -5.90 -12.66 5.83
N LYS A 114 -5.64 -13.51 4.85
CA LYS A 114 -4.86 -14.75 5.02
C LYS A 114 -3.59 -14.74 4.17
N ASN A 115 -2.64 -15.59 4.55
CA ASN A 115 -1.40 -15.85 3.80
C ASN A 115 -0.61 -14.58 3.47
N TRP A 116 -0.77 -13.51 4.25
CA TRP A 116 -0.15 -12.22 3.98
C TRP A 116 1.37 -12.29 4.08
N SER A 117 1.92 -13.15 4.94
CA SER A 117 3.36 -13.30 5.17
C SER A 117 4.13 -13.80 3.94
N GLN A 118 3.45 -14.46 3.00
CA GLN A 118 4.04 -14.92 1.74
C GLN A 118 3.99 -13.86 0.63
N ARG A 119 3.20 -12.80 0.84
CA ARG A 119 2.87 -11.79 -0.16
C ARG A 119 3.31 -10.38 0.24
N LEU A 120 3.63 -10.13 1.51
CA LEU A 120 4.15 -8.86 1.98
C LEU A 120 5.68 -8.88 1.95
N LEU A 121 6.26 -8.00 1.14
CA LEU A 121 7.69 -7.77 1.06
C LEU A 121 8.03 -6.38 1.60
N ILE A 122 8.97 -6.32 2.53
CA ILE A 122 9.47 -5.07 3.10
C ILE A 122 10.92 -4.91 2.66
N SER A 123 11.23 -3.78 2.02
CA SER A 123 12.60 -3.46 1.65
C SER A 123 13.50 -3.41 2.88
N ASP A 124 14.63 -4.12 2.84
CA ASP A 124 15.70 -4.07 3.85
C ASP A 124 16.33 -2.68 4.00
N ARG A 125 16.17 -1.82 2.97
CA ARG A 125 16.61 -0.42 2.94
C ARG A 125 15.56 0.61 3.38
N ALA A 126 14.35 0.18 3.78
CA ALA A 126 13.36 1.11 4.32
C ALA A 126 13.84 1.65 5.68
N HIS A 127 13.63 2.95 5.92
CA HIS A 127 14.06 3.57 7.17
C HIS A 127 13.05 3.28 8.28
N LEU A 128 13.49 3.28 9.54
CA LEU A 128 12.63 3.05 10.69
C LEU A 128 12.26 4.35 11.41
N VAL A 129 10.96 4.51 11.70
CA VAL A 129 10.43 5.58 12.54
C VAL A 129 10.26 5.06 13.97
N PHE A 130 11.23 5.35 14.83
CA PHE A 130 11.13 5.13 16.27
C PHE A 130 10.25 6.16 17.00
N ASP A 131 9.84 5.83 18.23
CA ASP A 131 8.99 6.68 19.06
C ASP A 131 9.61 8.04 19.40
N PHE A 132 10.95 8.11 19.53
CA PHE A 132 11.63 9.38 19.76
C PHE A 132 11.48 10.34 18.58
N HIS A 133 11.32 9.85 17.34
CA HIS A 133 11.04 10.73 16.20
C HIS A 133 9.67 11.41 16.36
N LYS A 134 8.64 10.66 16.77
CA LYS A 134 7.30 11.21 17.03
C LYS A 134 7.31 12.22 18.18
N GLN A 135 8.03 11.89 19.26
CA GLN A 135 8.19 12.81 20.39
C GLN A 135 8.92 14.09 19.99
N THR A 136 9.97 13.98 19.18
CA THR A 136 10.75 15.11 18.67
C THR A 136 9.89 16.00 17.76
N ASP A 137 9.11 15.40 16.85
CA ASP A 137 8.18 16.12 15.98
C ASP A 137 7.17 16.94 16.82
N GLY A 138 6.53 16.30 17.81
CA GLY A 138 5.62 16.98 18.72
C GLY A 138 6.26 18.04 19.62
N LEU A 139 7.56 17.95 19.92
CA LEU A 139 8.31 18.99 20.65
C LEU A 139 8.64 20.17 19.74
N ILE A 140 9.06 19.91 18.50
CA ILE A 140 9.34 20.95 17.50
C ILE A 140 8.09 21.78 17.24
N GLU A 141 6.93 21.13 17.06
CA GLU A 141 5.67 21.83 16.79
C GLU A 141 5.24 22.71 17.97
N ARG A 142 5.36 22.21 19.21
CA ARG A 142 5.12 23.02 20.42
C ARG A 142 6.07 24.21 20.53
N GLY A 143 7.33 24.07 20.09
CA GLY A 143 8.33 25.13 20.10
C GLY A 143 8.10 26.22 19.05
N ARG A 144 7.34 25.95 17.98
CA ARG A 144 7.07 26.92 16.91
C ARG A 144 6.10 28.04 17.34
N GLY A 145 5.23 27.78 18.32
CA GLY A 145 4.23 28.75 18.80
C GLY A 145 3.24 29.15 17.70
N ASN A 146 2.62 30.32 17.81
CA ASN A 146 1.64 30.85 16.83
C ASN A 146 2.29 31.50 15.58
N ARG A 147 3.46 31.02 15.15
CA ARG A 147 4.09 31.53 13.92
C ARG A 147 3.43 30.89 12.71
N ARG A 148 2.47 31.61 12.13
CA ARG A 148 2.01 31.41 10.74
C ARG A 148 3.14 31.74 9.77
#